data_AF-A0A963MKH7-F1
#
_entry.id   AF-A0A963MKH7-F1
#
_cell.length_a   1.000
_cell.length_b   1.000
_cell.length_c   1.000
_cell.angle_alpha   90.00
_cell.angle_beta   90.00
_cell.angle_gamma   90.00
#
_symmetry.space_group_name_H-M   'P 1'
#
loop_
_entity.id
_entity.type
_entity.pdbx_description
1 polymer ?
#
loop_
_entity_poly.entity_id
_entity_poly.type
_entity_poly.pdbx_seq_one_letter_code
_entity_poly.pdbx_strand_id
1 'polypeptide(L)'
;MSKPMPPAKLPLARLRAAAGLLPIIEAALADGRLPSERAELMASFCEWTTERLPDDPEAAELASGIGEGLKRLRATLSAGA
;
A
#
# COMPACT_ATOMS: atom_id res chain seq x y z
N MET A 1 11.19 22.23 -13.50
CA MET A 1 11.17 22.87 -12.16
C MET A 1 10.06 22.21 -11.35
N SER A 2 10.36 21.17 -10.57
CA SER A 2 9.37 20.52 -9.71
C SER A 2 9.00 21.47 -8.57
N LYS A 3 7.73 21.84 -8.49
CA LYS A 3 7.23 22.69 -7.41
C LYS A 3 7.31 21.89 -6.10
N PRO A 4 7.92 22.41 -5.02
CA PRO A 4 7.97 21.70 -3.75
C PRO A 4 6.54 21.45 -3.28
N MET A 5 6.19 20.18 -3.09
CA MET A 5 4.87 19.82 -2.58
C MET A 5 4.79 20.23 -1.11
N PRO A 6 3.74 20.95 -0.68
CA PRO A 6 3.55 21.31 0.72
C PRO A 6 3.69 20.08 1.64
N PRO A 7 4.35 20.20 2.80
CA PRO A 7 4.68 19.06 3.67
C PRO A 7 3.44 18.25 4.10
N ALA A 8 2.28 18.89 4.26
CA ALA A 8 1.01 18.23 4.57
C ALA A 8 0.43 17.37 3.42
N LYS A 9 0.83 17.60 2.17
CA LYS A 9 0.33 16.83 1.01
C LYS A 9 1.11 15.53 0.78
N LEU A 10 2.30 15.41 1.36
CA LEU A 10 3.18 14.27 1.14
C LEU A 10 2.68 12.97 1.82
N PRO A 11 2.17 12.99 3.07
CA PRO A 11 1.59 11.81 3.70
C PRO A 11 0.37 11.26 2.94
N LEU A 12 -0.57 12.13 2.56
CA LEU A 12 -1.78 11.72 1.86
C LEU A 12 -1.48 11.19 0.44
N ALA A 13 -0.50 11.77 -0.26
CA ALA A 13 -0.06 11.26 -1.55
C ALA A 13 0.53 9.84 -1.46
N ARG A 14 1.27 9.53 -0.37
CA ARG A 14 1.80 8.17 -0.13
C ARG A 14 0.67 7.17 0.12
N LEU A 15 -0.31 7.53 0.95
CA LEU A 15 -1.47 6.69 1.23
C LEU A 15 -2.26 6.39 -0.06
N ARG A 16 -2.55 7.41 -0.88
CA ARG A 16 -3.22 7.21 -2.17
C ARG A 16 -2.41 6.30 -3.11
N ALA A 17 -1.09 6.46 -3.14
CA ALA A 17 -0.22 5.61 -3.95
C ALA A 17 -0.28 4.15 -3.46
N ALA A 18 -0.17 3.90 -2.16
CA ALA A 18 -0.26 2.55 -1.60
C ALA A 18 -1.64 1.92 -1.86
N ALA A 19 -2.73 2.66 -1.65
CA ALA A 19 -4.08 2.20 -1.92
C ALA A 19 -4.29 1.83 -3.40
N GLY A 20 -3.70 2.59 -4.33
CA GLY A 20 -3.74 2.28 -5.77
C GLY A 20 -2.83 1.11 -6.18
N LEU A 21 -1.70 0.91 -5.49
CA LEU A 21 -0.74 -0.15 -5.79
C LEU A 21 -1.21 -1.53 -5.30
N LEU A 22 -1.89 -1.60 -4.16
CA LEU A 22 -2.32 -2.87 -3.55
C LEU A 22 -3.10 -3.79 -4.51
N PRO A 23 -4.16 -3.33 -5.21
CA PRO A 23 -4.89 -4.17 -6.16
C PRO A 23 -4.01 -4.66 -7.33
N ILE A 24 -3.03 -3.86 -7.75
CA ILE A 24 -2.09 -4.21 -8.83
C ILE A 24 -1.14 -5.32 -8.36
N ILE A 25 -0.65 -5.22 -7.12
CA ILE A 25 0.20 -6.23 -6.48
C ILE A 25 -0.58 -7.54 -6.30
N GLU A 26 -1.79 -7.47 -5.76
CA GLU A 26 -2.68 -8.63 -5.56
C GLU A 26 -2.92 -9.37 -6.88
N ALA A 27 -3.28 -8.65 -7.95
CA ALA A 27 -3.52 -9.24 -9.26
C ALA A 27 -2.24 -9.85 -9.86
N ALA A 28 -1.11 -9.14 -9.80
CA ALA A 28 0.15 -9.65 -10.35
C ALA A 28 0.67 -10.88 -9.60
N LEU A 29 0.43 -10.95 -8.29
CA LEU A 29 0.76 -12.13 -7.48
C LEU A 29 -0.15 -13.32 -7.83
N ALA A 30 -1.47 -13.09 -7.94
CA ALA A 30 -2.43 -14.12 -8.31
C ALA A 30 -2.17 -14.71 -9.71
N ASP A 31 -1.74 -13.87 -10.66
CA ASP A 31 -1.38 -14.28 -12.02
C ASP A 31 -0.01 -14.98 -12.10
N GLY A 32 0.74 -15.07 -10.98
CA GLY A 32 2.12 -15.61 -10.96
C GLY A 32 3.15 -14.71 -11.67
N ARG A 33 2.77 -13.48 -12.04
CA ARG A 33 3.66 -12.49 -12.69
C ARG A 33 4.57 -11.76 -11.69
N LEU A 34 4.24 -11.83 -10.40
CA LEU A 34 5.00 -11.24 -9.31
C LEU A 34 5.46 -12.34 -8.34
N PRO A 35 6.78 -12.53 -8.14
CA PRO A 35 7.28 -13.47 -7.14
C PRO A 35 6.87 -13.08 -5.72
N SER A 36 6.60 -14.08 -4.86
CA SER A 36 6.16 -13.88 -3.48
C SER A 36 7.09 -12.98 -2.67
N GLU A 37 8.41 -13.19 -2.74
CA GLU A 37 9.40 -12.35 -2.04
C GLU A 37 9.32 -10.88 -2.45
N ARG A 38 9.10 -10.61 -3.75
CA ARG A 38 8.94 -9.22 -4.23
C ARG A 38 7.60 -8.64 -3.76
N ALA A 39 6.54 -9.42 -3.73
CA ALA A 39 5.25 -9.00 -3.19
C ALA A 39 5.32 -8.70 -1.68
N GLU A 40 6.10 -9.44 -0.90
CA GLU A 40 6.36 -9.15 0.53
C GLU A 40 7.06 -7.82 0.75
N LEU A 41 8.08 -7.50 -0.08
CA LEU A 41 8.75 -6.20 -0.04
C LEU A 41 7.79 -5.05 -0.37
N MET A 42 6.92 -5.24 -1.38
CA MET A 42 5.92 -4.25 -1.76
C MET A 42 4.82 -4.09 -0.69
N ALA A 43 4.45 -5.19 -0.01
CA ALA A 43 3.55 -5.15 1.14
C ALA A 43 4.15 -4.34 2.29
N SER A 44 5.44 -4.54 2.59
CA SER A 44 6.16 -3.78 3.61
C SER A 44 6.19 -2.28 3.30
N PHE A 45 6.36 -1.91 2.03
CA PHE A 45 6.24 -0.51 1.61
C PHE A 45 4.83 0.06 1.85
N CYS A 46 3.78 -0.68 1.48
CA CYS A 46 2.40 -0.23 1.68
C CYS A 46 2.07 -0.09 3.17
N GLU A 47 2.54 -1.01 4.01
CA GLU A 47 2.41 -0.95 5.47
C GLU A 47 3.08 0.31 6.03
N TRP A 48 4.32 0.58 5.63
CA TRP A 48 5.05 1.79 6.03
C TRP A 48 4.29 3.09 5.69
N THR A 49 3.53 3.14 4.60
CA THR A 49 2.75 4.35 4.26
C THR A 49 1.66 4.70 5.27
N THR A 50 1.25 3.73 6.09
CA THR A 50 0.26 3.92 7.15
C THR A 50 0.88 4.38 8.48
N GLU A 51 2.21 4.47 8.55
CA GLU A 51 2.89 5.04 9.71
C GLU A 51 2.71 6.57 9.75
N ARG A 52 2.39 7.10 10.93
CA ARG A 52 2.24 8.55 11.19
C ARG A 52 1.21 9.21 10.27
N LEU A 53 -0.03 8.73 10.35
CA LEU A 53 -1.15 9.30 9.63
C LEU A 53 -1.34 10.78 9.99
N PRO A 54 -1.57 11.66 9.00
CA PRO A 54 -2.03 13.01 9.28
C PRO A 54 -3.42 12.97 9.92
N ASP A 55 -3.76 14.01 10.69
CA ASP A 55 -5.11 14.20 11.25
C ASP A 55 -6.05 14.66 10.12
N ASP A 56 -6.49 13.69 9.32
CA ASP A 56 -7.30 13.87 8.13
C ASP A 56 -8.24 12.67 7.95
N PRO A 57 -9.55 12.87 7.75
CA PRO A 57 -10.51 11.76 7.58
C PRO A 57 -10.20 10.87 6.37
N GLU A 58 -9.74 11.44 5.26
CA GLU A 58 -9.38 10.67 4.06
C GLU A 58 -8.15 9.79 4.35
N ALA A 59 -7.20 10.30 5.14
CA ALA A 59 -6.05 9.50 5.55
C ALA A 59 -6.46 8.28 6.39
N ALA A 60 -7.46 8.42 7.27
CA ALA A 60 -7.99 7.32 8.07
C ALA A 60 -8.70 6.26 7.19
N GLU A 61 -9.51 6.70 6.22
CA GLU A 61 -10.18 5.81 5.26
C GLU A 61 -9.17 5.06 4.39
N LEU A 62 -8.17 5.77 3.84
CA LEU A 62 -7.12 5.16 3.04
C LEU A 62 -6.29 4.16 3.86
N ALA A 63 -5.93 4.49 5.09
CA ALA A 63 -5.19 3.58 5.97
C ALA A 63 -5.98 2.31 6.29
N SER A 64 -7.29 2.43 6.52
CA SER A 64 -8.17 1.26 6.71
C SER A 64 -8.20 0.39 5.45
N GLY A 65 -8.38 0.98 4.27
CA GLY A 65 -8.37 0.26 3.00
C GLY A 65 -7.03 -0.44 2.71
N ILE A 66 -5.91 0.23 3.01
CA ILE A 66 -4.56 -0.36 2.90
C ILE A 66 -4.43 -1.54 3.87
N GLY A 67 -4.89 -1.41 5.11
CA GLY A 67 -4.88 -2.49 6.10
C GLY A 67 -5.63 -3.73 5.65
N GLU A 68 -6.83 -3.57 5.09
CA GLU A 68 -7.60 -4.70 4.54
C GLU A 68 -6.94 -5.33 3.31
N GLY A 69 -6.35 -4.52 2.42
CA GLY A 69 -5.59 -5.04 1.28
C GLY A 69 -4.34 -5.82 1.70
N LEU A 70 -3.61 -5.34 2.71
CA LEU A 70 -2.45 -6.04 3.25
C LEU A 70 -2.83 -7.39 3.86
N LYS A 71 -3.96 -7.47 4.58
CA LYS A 71 -4.47 -8.75 5.12
C LYS A 71 -4.72 -9.77 4.01
N ARG A 72 -5.39 -9.37 2.92
CA ARG A 72 -5.66 -10.24 1.78
C ARG A 72 -4.37 -10.67 1.09
N LEU A 73 -3.48 -9.72 0.80
CA LEU A 73 -2.19 -9.99 0.16
C LEU A 73 -1.36 -11.00 0.98
N ARG A 74 -1.27 -10.80 2.30
CA ARG A 74 -0.56 -11.72 3.20
C ARG A 74 -1.21 -13.11 3.23
N ALA A 75 -2.54 -13.19 3.21
CA ALA A 75 -3.24 -14.47 3.13
C ALA A 75 -2.91 -15.23 1.84
N THR A 76 -2.83 -14.54 0.69
CA THR A 76 -2.40 -15.12 -0.58
C THR A 76 -0.96 -15.62 -0.53
N LEU A 77 -0.05 -14.82 0.05
CA LEU A 77 1.36 -15.21 0.21
C LEU A 77 1.53 -16.45 1.08
N SER A 78 0.79 -16.55 2.19
CA SER A 78 0.82 -17.72 3.06
C SER A 78 0.18 -18.97 2.44
N ALA A 79 -0.76 -18.81 1.50
CA ALA A 79 -1.39 -19.93 0.80
C ALA A 79 -0.54 -20.48 -0.35
N GLY A 80 0.44 -19.71 -0.84
CA GLY A 80 1.36 -20.09 -1.92
C GLY A 80 2.75 -20.53 -1.45
N ALA A 81 3.01 -20.57 -0.14
CA ALA A 81 4.21 -21.12 0.49
C ALA A 81 4.02 -22.61 0.81
#